data_AF-V5YNT3-F1
#
_entry.id   AF-V5YNT3-F1
#
_cell.length_a   1.000
_cell.length_b   1.000
_cell.length_c   1.000
_cell.angle_alpha   90.00
_cell.angle_beta   90.00
_cell.angle_gamma   90.00
#
_symmetry.space_group_name_H-M   'P 1'
#
loop_
_entity.id
_entity.type
_entity.pdbx_description
1 polymer ?
#
loop_
_entity_poly.entity_id
_entity_poly.type
_entity_poly.pdbx_seq_one_letter_code
_entity_poly.pdbx_strand_id
1 'polypeptide(L)'
;MNRKEHLLTVLGEECAEIAFDASNALPYGLDNVEAGQDKTNAQLLGQEVIDLLAVVEMLEEGRIISVPVSRDVIDSRKAEIRRFTSTDLLASLIRSCSLISKNVAKALRFGLDDAEPGQNLTNARRIEYELVLFLALTELLETAGILDLSGARGLIENKKAKVLRFMRYAAQRGTLIDHADLAAEAAFHLRIAGDYR
;
A
#
# COMPACT_ATOMS: atom_id res chain seq x y z
N MET A 1 4.94 -11.32 -17.08
CA MET A 1 5.10 -10.33 -16.00
C MET A 1 6.49 -10.51 -15.40
N ASN A 2 7.22 -9.44 -15.08
CA ASN A 2 8.45 -9.52 -14.26
C ASN A 2 8.15 -9.15 -12.79
N ARG A 3 9.14 -9.28 -11.89
CA ARG A 3 8.97 -8.96 -10.46
C ARG A 3 8.43 -7.56 -10.23
N LYS A 4 8.97 -6.57 -10.96
CA LYS A 4 8.57 -5.16 -10.86
C LYS A 4 7.11 -4.95 -11.26
N GLU A 5 6.69 -5.50 -12.39
CA GLU A 5 5.30 -5.43 -12.84
C GLU A 5 4.37 -6.11 -11.84
N HIS A 6 4.76 -7.24 -11.26
CA HIS A 6 3.97 -7.93 -10.26
C HIS A 6 3.78 -7.08 -8.99
N LEU A 7 4.85 -6.50 -8.45
CA LEU A 7 4.74 -5.63 -7.28
C LEU A 7 3.90 -4.38 -7.55
N LEU A 8 4.01 -3.79 -8.74
CA LEU A 8 3.16 -2.68 -9.14
C LEU A 8 1.69 -3.10 -9.26
N THR A 9 1.40 -4.29 -9.82
CA THR A 9 0.03 -4.83 -9.85
C THR A 9 -0.52 -4.99 -8.44
N VAL A 10 0.22 -5.63 -7.54
CA VAL A 10 -0.20 -5.80 -6.14
C VAL A 10 -0.41 -4.44 -5.47
N LEU A 11 0.49 -3.46 -5.65
CA LEU A 11 0.31 -2.11 -5.10
C LEU A 11 -1.04 -1.49 -5.53
N GLY A 12 -1.41 -1.68 -6.80
CA GLY A 12 -2.70 -1.22 -7.33
C GLY A 12 -3.90 -1.94 -6.75
N GLU A 13 -3.78 -3.24 -6.47
CA GLU A 13 -4.79 -4.09 -5.82
C GLU A 13 -5.05 -3.64 -4.38
N GLU A 14 -4.00 -3.52 -3.55
CA GLU A 14 -4.14 -3.11 -2.15
C GLU A 14 -4.72 -1.68 -2.03
N CYS A 15 -4.36 -0.77 -2.96
CA CYS A 15 -4.98 0.55 -3.03
C CYS A 15 -6.49 0.48 -3.33
N ALA A 16 -6.93 -0.46 -4.17
CA ALA A 16 -8.35 -0.64 -4.46
C ALA A 16 -9.10 -1.21 -3.24
N GLU A 17 -8.48 -2.13 -2.50
CA GLU A 17 -9.04 -2.70 -1.25
C GLU A 17 -9.18 -1.62 -0.17
N ILE A 18 -8.15 -0.80 0.07
CA ILE A 18 -8.23 0.35 1.00
C ILE A 18 -9.34 1.33 0.58
N ALA A 19 -9.44 1.65 -0.71
CA ALA A 19 -10.45 2.56 -1.21
C ALA A 19 -11.87 1.99 -1.01
N PHE A 20 -12.04 0.68 -1.22
CA PHE A 20 -13.29 -0.02 -0.98
C PHE A 20 -13.67 0.01 0.51
N ASP A 21 -12.78 -0.40 1.40
CA ASP A 21 -13.06 -0.45 2.85
C ASP A 21 -13.31 0.93 3.44
N ALA A 22 -12.53 1.94 3.05
CA ALA A 22 -12.79 3.32 3.46
C ALA A 22 -14.15 3.81 2.92
N SER A 23 -14.55 3.39 1.71
CA SER A 23 -15.85 3.76 1.14
C SER A 23 -17.03 3.10 1.86
N ASN A 24 -16.83 1.92 2.45
CA ASN A 24 -17.83 1.27 3.31
C ASN A 24 -17.86 1.90 4.71
N ALA A 25 -16.71 2.27 5.26
CA ALA A 25 -16.63 2.94 6.56
C ALA A 25 -17.38 4.28 6.60
N LEU A 26 -17.41 5.03 5.49
CA LEU A 26 -18.06 6.34 5.40
C LEU A 26 -19.58 6.31 5.68
N PRO A 27 -20.39 5.51 4.98
CA PRO A 27 -21.84 5.43 5.22
C PRO A 27 -22.22 4.53 6.40
N TYR A 28 -21.45 3.47 6.68
CA TYR A 28 -21.84 2.47 7.69
C TYR A 28 -21.19 2.70 9.05
N GLY A 29 -20.15 3.53 9.13
CA GLY A 29 -19.38 3.77 10.34
C GLY A 29 -18.19 2.81 10.50
N LEU A 30 -17.20 3.23 11.29
CA LEU A 30 -15.95 2.51 11.52
C LEU A 30 -16.12 1.24 12.38
N ASP A 31 -17.09 1.25 13.28
CA ASP A 31 -17.38 0.13 14.19
C ASP A 31 -18.36 -0.90 13.59
N ASN A 32 -18.87 -0.65 12.39
CA ASN A 32 -19.78 -1.57 11.74
C ASN A 32 -19.07 -2.89 11.38
N VAL A 33 -19.77 -4.00 11.63
CA VAL A 33 -19.36 -5.36 11.25
C VAL A 33 -20.42 -5.88 10.29
N GLU A 34 -20.03 -6.24 9.06
CA GLU A 34 -20.99 -6.80 8.10
C GLU A 34 -21.41 -8.22 8.48
N ALA A 35 -22.61 -8.63 8.04
CA ALA A 35 -23.12 -9.96 8.35
C ALA A 35 -22.20 -11.06 7.80
N GLY A 36 -21.69 -11.92 8.69
CA GLY A 36 -20.77 -13.00 8.35
C GLY A 36 -19.29 -12.62 8.41
N GLN A 37 -18.96 -11.42 8.89
CA GLN A 37 -17.59 -10.99 9.19
C GLN A 37 -17.36 -10.94 10.70
N ASP A 38 -16.09 -11.11 11.09
CA ASP A 38 -15.64 -11.03 12.49
C ASP A 38 -14.86 -9.74 12.80
N LYS A 39 -14.70 -8.85 11.80
CA LYS A 39 -13.92 -7.63 11.88
C LYS A 39 -14.78 -6.40 11.65
N THR A 40 -14.45 -5.30 12.32
CA THR A 40 -15.03 -3.99 12.03
C THR A 40 -14.46 -3.39 10.76
N ASN A 41 -15.15 -2.42 10.17
CA ASN A 41 -14.63 -1.64 9.03
C ASN A 41 -13.26 -1.00 9.32
N ALA A 42 -13.03 -0.50 10.54
CA ALA A 42 -11.73 0.02 10.94
C ALA A 42 -10.62 -1.05 10.94
N GLN A 43 -10.94 -2.26 11.39
CA GLN A 43 -9.99 -3.38 11.42
C GLN A 43 -9.68 -3.91 10.02
N LEU A 44 -10.67 -3.95 9.12
CA LEU A 44 -10.47 -4.28 7.71
C LEU A 44 -9.56 -3.23 7.05
N LEU A 45 -9.93 -1.95 7.17
CA LEU A 45 -9.13 -0.85 6.64
C LEU A 45 -7.68 -0.85 7.16
N GLY A 46 -7.49 -1.10 8.46
CA GLY A 46 -6.17 -1.23 9.06
C GLY A 46 -5.36 -2.39 8.48
N GLN A 47 -5.97 -3.54 8.22
CA GLN A 47 -5.32 -4.67 7.56
C GLN A 47 -4.86 -4.30 6.15
N GLU A 48 -5.71 -3.65 5.35
CA GLU A 48 -5.35 -3.29 3.98
C GLU A 48 -4.28 -2.20 3.94
N VAL A 49 -4.27 -1.27 4.90
CA VAL A 49 -3.18 -0.31 5.08
C VAL A 49 -1.86 -1.02 5.38
N ILE A 50 -1.86 -1.99 6.30
CA ILE A 50 -0.67 -2.80 6.63
C ILE A 50 -0.16 -3.55 5.40
N ASP A 51 -1.09 -4.11 4.63
CA ASP A 51 -0.75 -4.89 3.45
C ASP A 51 -0.15 -4.00 2.34
N LEU A 52 -0.67 -2.79 2.12
CA LEU A 52 -0.07 -1.80 1.23
C LEU A 52 1.33 -1.39 1.71
N LEU A 53 1.52 -1.12 3.01
CA LEU A 53 2.83 -0.76 3.58
C LEU A 53 3.88 -1.86 3.30
N ALA A 54 3.49 -3.12 3.39
CA ALA A 54 4.39 -4.24 3.05
C ALA A 54 4.83 -4.20 1.58
N VAL A 55 3.92 -3.90 0.66
CA VAL A 55 4.22 -3.80 -0.77
C VAL A 55 5.08 -2.58 -1.08
N VAL A 56 4.83 -1.45 -0.42
CA VAL A 56 5.67 -0.24 -0.51
C VAL A 56 7.10 -0.57 -0.10
N GLU A 57 7.30 -1.23 1.05
CA GLU A 57 8.64 -1.64 1.48
C GLU A 57 9.33 -2.56 0.45
N MET A 58 8.61 -3.54 -0.12
CA MET A 58 9.18 -4.42 -1.16
C MET A 58 9.57 -3.67 -2.44
N LEU A 59 8.81 -2.64 -2.82
CA LEU A 59 9.12 -1.79 -3.97
C LEU A 59 10.37 -0.93 -3.71
N GLU A 60 10.55 -0.42 -2.48
CA GLU A 60 11.75 0.33 -2.08
C GLU A 60 12.99 -0.57 -1.98
N GLU A 61 12.86 -1.74 -1.36
CA GLU A 61 13.92 -2.76 -1.30
C GLU A 61 14.38 -3.17 -2.72
N GLY A 62 13.43 -3.30 -3.64
CA GLY A 62 13.68 -3.56 -5.07
C GLY A 62 14.18 -2.35 -5.86
N ARG A 63 14.29 -1.16 -5.25
CA ARG A 63 14.63 0.13 -5.89
C ARG A 63 13.75 0.46 -7.09
N ILE A 64 12.50 0.03 -7.06
CA ILE A 64 11.50 0.29 -8.11
C ILE A 64 10.93 1.68 -7.95
N ILE A 65 10.72 2.10 -6.70
CA ILE A 65 10.37 3.47 -6.31
C ILE A 65 11.30 3.90 -5.18
N SER A 66 11.35 5.19 -4.93
CA SER A 66 12.03 5.78 -3.79
C SER A 66 11.05 6.73 -3.11
N VAL A 67 10.26 6.25 -2.16
CA VAL A 67 9.35 7.13 -1.43
C VAL A 67 10.24 8.02 -0.55
N PRO A 68 10.26 9.35 -0.75
CA PRO A 68 11.07 10.20 0.11
C PRO A 68 10.45 10.20 1.50
N VAL A 69 10.95 9.33 2.39
CA VAL A 69 10.58 9.27 3.82
C VAL A 69 11.16 10.46 4.60
N SER A 70 11.44 11.58 3.93
CA SER A 70 11.83 12.79 4.64
C SER A 70 10.68 13.16 5.56
N ARG A 71 10.96 13.08 6.87
CA ARG A 71 9.96 13.32 7.90
C ARG A 71 9.34 14.71 7.73
N ASP A 72 10.14 15.68 7.29
CA ASP A 72 9.71 17.04 6.99
C ASP A 72 8.64 17.10 5.89
N VAL A 73 8.72 16.25 4.88
CA VAL A 73 7.73 16.22 3.77
C VAL A 73 6.41 15.65 4.27
N ILE A 74 6.45 14.55 5.03
CA ILE A 74 5.26 13.96 5.65
C ILE A 74 4.63 14.93 6.65
N ASP A 75 5.44 15.56 7.50
CA ASP A 75 4.97 16.52 8.50
C ASP A 75 4.36 17.78 7.85
N SER A 76 4.96 18.27 6.76
CA SER A 76 4.39 19.36 5.96
C SER A 76 3.03 18.98 5.38
N ARG A 77 2.89 17.77 4.81
CA ARG A 77 1.61 17.26 4.31
C ARG A 77 0.57 17.13 5.40
N LYS A 78 0.94 16.61 6.57
CA LYS A 78 0.04 16.55 7.72
C LYS A 78 -0.41 17.94 8.15
N ALA A 79 0.48 18.94 8.14
CA ALA A 79 0.11 20.31 8.50
C ALA A 79 -0.94 20.90 7.53
N GLU A 80 -0.86 20.60 6.24
CA GLU A 80 -1.84 21.02 5.23
C GLU A 80 -3.24 20.45 5.51
N ILE A 81 -3.32 19.20 5.99
CA ILE A 81 -4.60 18.47 6.14
C ILE A 81 -5.03 18.26 7.60
N ARG A 82 -4.31 18.80 8.60
CA ARG A 82 -4.58 18.62 10.04
C ARG A 82 -5.98 19.07 10.48
N ARG A 83 -6.63 19.92 9.70
CA ARG A 83 -7.96 20.49 10.02
C ARG A 83 -9.11 19.58 9.61
N PHE A 84 -8.80 18.46 8.97
CA PHE A 84 -9.76 17.56 8.36
C PHE A 84 -10.47 16.75 9.43
N THR A 85 -11.76 16.49 9.23
CA THR A 85 -12.52 15.55 10.04
C THR A 85 -12.13 14.11 9.69
N SER A 86 -12.52 13.14 10.50
CA SER A 86 -12.33 11.71 10.20
C SER A 86 -12.88 11.33 8.81
N THR A 87 -14.05 11.86 8.46
CA THR A 87 -14.68 11.67 7.14
C THR A 87 -13.82 12.24 6.02
N ASP A 88 -13.28 13.44 6.20
CA ASP A 88 -12.40 14.09 5.21
C ASP A 88 -11.08 13.32 5.03
N LEU A 89 -10.53 12.75 6.11
CA LEU A 89 -9.34 11.91 6.06
C LEU A 89 -9.60 10.61 5.28
N LEU A 90 -10.73 9.93 5.54
CA LEU A 90 -11.11 8.73 4.80
C LEU A 90 -11.36 9.03 3.31
N ALA A 91 -12.06 10.11 2.99
CA ALA A 91 -12.27 10.53 1.60
C ALA A 91 -10.94 10.88 0.90
N SER A 92 -10.00 11.48 1.62
CA SER A 92 -8.65 11.78 1.12
C SER A 92 -7.83 10.51 0.89
N LEU A 93 -7.99 9.51 1.75
CA LEU A 93 -7.36 8.19 1.63
C LEU A 93 -7.85 7.48 0.36
N ILE A 94 -9.17 7.44 0.13
CA ILE A 94 -9.78 6.89 -1.09
C ILE A 94 -9.21 7.57 -2.34
N ARG A 95 -9.14 8.92 -2.32
CA ARG A 95 -8.62 9.71 -3.44
C ARG A 95 -7.15 9.39 -3.71
N SER A 96 -6.32 9.33 -2.67
CA SER A 96 -4.90 9.02 -2.78
C SER A 96 -4.68 7.63 -3.37
N CYS A 97 -5.37 6.61 -2.84
CA CYS A 97 -5.31 5.23 -3.36
C CYS A 97 -5.75 5.14 -4.82
N SER A 98 -6.85 5.82 -5.19
CA SER A 98 -7.32 5.86 -6.58
C SER A 98 -6.29 6.49 -7.53
N LEU A 99 -5.56 7.52 -7.07
CA LEU A 99 -4.49 8.14 -7.86
C LEU A 99 -3.26 7.25 -7.97
N ILE A 100 -2.89 6.51 -6.91
CA ILE A 100 -1.84 5.50 -6.95
C ILE A 100 -2.20 4.42 -7.97
N SER A 101 -3.37 3.78 -7.87
CA SER A 101 -3.81 2.74 -8.81
C SER A 101 -3.83 3.25 -10.26
N LYS A 102 -4.28 4.48 -10.50
CA LYS A 102 -4.23 5.13 -11.83
C LYS A 102 -2.78 5.26 -12.32
N ASN A 103 -1.87 5.76 -11.49
CA ASN A 103 -0.48 5.98 -11.88
C ASN A 103 0.27 4.65 -12.06
N VAL A 104 -0.05 3.63 -11.27
CA VAL A 104 0.38 2.23 -11.45
C VAL A 104 -0.05 1.70 -12.80
N ALA A 105 -1.32 1.85 -13.18
CA ALA A 105 -1.82 1.40 -14.47
C ALA A 105 -1.09 2.09 -15.64
N LYS A 106 -0.76 3.38 -15.49
CA LYS A 106 0.09 4.10 -16.45
C LYS A 106 1.52 3.56 -16.48
N ALA A 107 2.14 3.33 -15.33
CA ALA A 107 3.49 2.78 -15.22
C ALA A 107 3.60 1.39 -15.85
N LEU A 108 2.59 0.52 -15.65
CA LEU A 108 2.54 -0.81 -16.25
C LEU A 108 2.40 -0.75 -17.78
N ARG A 109 1.73 0.27 -18.32
CA ARG A 109 1.49 0.41 -19.76
C ARG A 109 2.62 1.14 -20.50
N PHE A 110 3.15 2.21 -19.91
CA PHE A 110 4.06 3.13 -20.57
C PHE A 110 5.48 3.10 -19.98
N GLY A 111 5.67 2.45 -18.82
CA GLY A 111 6.92 2.44 -18.09
C GLY A 111 6.95 3.45 -16.94
N LEU A 112 7.81 3.20 -15.96
CA LEU A 112 7.98 4.05 -14.77
C LEU A 112 8.64 5.41 -15.09
N ASP A 113 9.51 5.44 -16.10
CA ASP A 113 10.25 6.63 -16.52
C ASP A 113 9.47 7.49 -17.53
N ASP A 114 8.33 7.00 -18.01
CA ASP A 114 7.47 7.75 -18.92
C ASP A 114 6.80 8.93 -18.21
N ALA A 115 6.70 10.05 -18.92
CA ALA A 115 6.00 11.25 -18.50
C ALA A 115 4.97 11.63 -19.57
N GLU A 116 3.71 11.78 -19.14
CA GLU A 116 2.61 12.16 -20.03
C GLU A 116 2.88 13.54 -20.68
N PRO A 117 2.53 13.73 -21.97
CA PRO A 117 2.74 15.01 -22.64
C PRO A 117 2.16 16.19 -21.84
N GLY A 118 3.00 17.18 -21.55
CA GLY A 118 2.63 18.35 -20.74
C GLY A 118 2.79 18.16 -19.22
N GLN A 119 3.29 17.03 -18.76
CA GLN A 119 3.64 16.81 -17.34
C GLN A 119 5.15 16.79 -17.12
N ASN A 120 5.56 17.22 -15.93
CA ASN A 120 6.96 17.31 -15.53
C ASN A 120 7.42 16.13 -14.64
N LEU A 121 6.52 15.20 -14.32
CA LEU A 121 6.80 14.07 -13.43
C LEU A 121 6.63 12.76 -14.20
N THR A 122 7.58 11.84 -13.99
CA THR A 122 7.46 10.47 -14.47
C THR A 122 6.38 9.71 -13.70
N ASN A 123 5.91 8.60 -14.24
CA ASN A 123 4.94 7.73 -13.55
C ASN A 123 5.44 7.29 -12.17
N ALA A 124 6.73 6.97 -12.03
CA ALA A 124 7.34 6.64 -10.73
C ALA A 124 7.22 7.81 -9.73
N ARG A 125 7.61 9.02 -10.13
CA ARG A 125 7.54 10.21 -9.25
C ARG A 125 6.11 10.55 -8.85
N ARG A 126 5.14 10.30 -9.73
CA ARG A 126 3.71 10.47 -9.42
C ARG A 126 3.21 9.43 -8.42
N ILE A 127 3.66 8.18 -8.50
CA ILE A 127 3.35 7.14 -7.51
C ILE A 127 3.94 7.53 -6.15
N GLU A 128 5.24 7.88 -6.12
CA GLU A 128 5.94 8.28 -4.90
C GLU A 128 5.27 9.49 -4.22
N TYR A 129 4.88 10.50 -4.98
CA TYR A 129 4.20 11.68 -4.45
C TYR A 129 2.87 11.33 -3.76
N GLU A 130 2.06 10.47 -4.38
CA GLU A 130 0.79 10.04 -3.78
C GLU A 130 1.02 9.12 -2.58
N LEU A 131 2.07 8.29 -2.58
CA LEU A 131 2.46 7.47 -1.43
C LEU A 131 2.88 8.32 -0.23
N VAL A 132 3.57 9.45 -0.43
CA VAL A 132 3.88 10.37 0.67
C VAL A 132 2.60 10.94 1.30
N LEU A 133 1.61 11.30 0.48
CA LEU A 133 0.30 11.74 0.99
C LEU A 133 -0.42 10.61 1.72
N PHE A 134 -0.40 9.39 1.17
CA PHE A 134 -0.95 8.21 1.82
C PHE A 134 -0.35 8.01 3.21
N LEU A 135 0.98 8.03 3.35
CA LEU A 135 1.67 7.89 4.64
C LEU A 135 1.25 8.99 5.64
N ALA A 136 1.15 10.24 5.18
CA ALA A 136 0.68 11.34 6.01
C ALA A 136 -0.76 11.13 6.51
N LEU A 137 -1.65 10.61 5.65
CA LEU A 137 -3.04 10.28 6.00
C LEU A 137 -3.09 9.14 7.00
N THR A 138 -2.32 8.07 6.78
CA THR A 138 -2.24 6.92 7.68
C THR A 138 -1.84 7.33 9.09
N GLU A 139 -0.83 8.19 9.25
CA GLU A 139 -0.41 8.70 10.56
C GLU A 139 -1.47 9.56 11.25
N LEU A 140 -2.23 10.35 10.48
CA LEU A 140 -3.33 11.15 11.03
C LEU A 140 -4.51 10.30 11.45
N LEU A 141 -4.84 9.26 10.67
CA LEU A 141 -5.88 8.30 11.00
C LEU A 141 -5.50 7.47 12.24
N GLU A 142 -4.23 7.08 12.38
CA GLU A 142 -3.71 6.45 13.61
C GLU A 142 -3.80 7.40 14.80
N THR A 143 -3.37 8.66 14.64
CA THR A 143 -3.47 9.69 15.69
C THR A 143 -4.93 9.94 16.11
N ALA A 144 -5.87 9.83 15.16
CA ALA A 144 -7.30 9.97 15.41
C ALA A 144 -7.93 8.73 16.07
N GLY A 145 -7.16 7.66 16.29
CA GLY A 145 -7.65 6.39 16.85
C GLY A 145 -8.52 5.58 15.88
N ILE A 146 -8.46 5.89 14.58
CA ILE A 146 -9.22 5.19 13.53
C ILE A 146 -8.49 3.93 13.09
N LEU A 147 -7.16 4.03 12.95
CA LEU A 147 -6.30 2.90 12.63
C LEU A 147 -5.50 2.52 13.88
N ASP A 148 -5.40 1.22 14.13
CA ASP A 148 -4.44 0.66 15.07
C ASP A 148 -3.39 -0.10 14.27
N LEU A 149 -2.22 0.51 14.12
CA LEU A 149 -1.07 -0.08 13.44
C LEU A 149 0.00 -0.56 14.44
N SER A 150 -0.35 -0.59 15.73
CA SER A 150 0.54 -1.11 16.75
C SER A 150 0.83 -2.60 16.48
N GLY A 151 2.11 -2.97 16.54
CA GLY A 151 2.53 -4.35 16.23
C GLY A 151 2.42 -4.75 14.75
N ALA A 152 2.16 -3.81 13.83
CA ALA A 152 2.03 -4.11 12.40
C ALA A 152 3.26 -4.79 11.78
N ARG A 153 4.45 -4.68 12.39
CA ARG A 153 5.70 -5.22 11.82
C ARG A 153 5.62 -6.72 11.50
N GLY A 154 5.08 -7.53 12.39
CA GLY A 154 4.91 -8.96 12.13
C GLY A 154 3.92 -9.25 10.99
N LEU A 155 2.88 -8.42 10.87
CA LEU A 155 1.87 -8.53 9.81
C LEU A 155 2.44 -8.11 8.45
N ILE A 156 3.23 -7.02 8.41
CA ILE A 156 3.97 -6.58 7.23
C ILE A 156 4.84 -7.71 6.70
N GLU A 157 5.63 -8.35 7.57
CA GLU A 157 6.51 -9.45 7.19
C GLU A 157 5.73 -10.69 6.69
N ASN A 158 4.58 -10.98 7.31
CA ASN A 158 3.69 -12.04 6.82
C ASN A 158 3.12 -11.72 5.42
N LYS A 159 2.74 -10.46 5.15
CA LYS A 159 2.26 -10.04 3.83
C LYS A 159 3.38 -10.14 2.79
N LYS A 160 4.61 -9.68 3.09
CA LYS A 160 5.77 -9.85 2.20
C LYS A 160 5.99 -11.31 1.83
N ALA A 161 5.98 -12.21 2.81
CA ALA A 161 6.08 -13.64 2.58
C ALA A 161 4.94 -14.20 1.71
N LYS A 162 3.70 -13.73 1.92
CA LYS A 162 2.53 -14.09 1.10
C LYS A 162 2.71 -13.66 -0.35
N VAL A 163 3.13 -12.41 -0.61
CA VAL A 163 3.40 -11.89 -1.96
C VAL A 163 4.46 -12.74 -2.65
N LEU A 164 5.59 -13.01 -2.00
CA LEU A 164 6.67 -13.84 -2.56
C LEU A 164 6.21 -15.28 -2.86
N ARG A 165 5.35 -15.86 -2.02
CA ARG A 165 4.73 -17.17 -2.27
C ARG A 165 3.88 -17.15 -3.54
N PHE A 166 3.08 -16.11 -3.76
CA PHE A 166 2.27 -15.98 -4.98
C PHE A 166 3.13 -15.68 -6.22
N MET A 167 4.20 -14.90 -6.10
CA MET A 167 5.18 -14.74 -7.19
C MET A 167 5.81 -16.07 -7.59
N ARG A 168 6.20 -16.90 -6.63
CA ARG A 168 6.72 -18.25 -6.90
C ARG A 168 5.68 -19.11 -7.62
N TYR A 169 4.42 -19.06 -7.17
CA TYR A 169 3.33 -19.75 -7.86
C TYR A 169 3.19 -19.25 -9.31
N ALA A 170 3.20 -17.93 -9.56
CA ALA A 170 3.16 -17.36 -10.90
C ALA A 170 4.34 -17.81 -11.77
N ALA A 171 5.56 -17.89 -11.22
CA ALA A 171 6.73 -18.42 -11.91
C ALA A 171 6.54 -19.89 -12.32
N GLN A 172 6.01 -20.73 -11.43
CA GLN A 172 5.68 -22.14 -11.73
C GLN A 172 4.63 -22.28 -12.83
N ARG A 173 3.74 -21.31 -12.98
CA ARG A 173 2.73 -21.25 -14.05
C ARG A 173 3.27 -20.61 -15.34
N GLY A 174 4.52 -20.17 -15.37
CA GLY A 174 5.14 -19.53 -16.52
C GLY A 174 4.66 -18.10 -16.79
N THR A 175 3.96 -17.46 -15.83
CA THR A 175 3.46 -16.09 -15.99
C THR A 175 4.41 -15.03 -15.43
N LEU A 176 5.39 -15.45 -14.61
CA LEU A 176 6.47 -14.61 -14.07
C LEU A 176 7.84 -15.02 -14.66
N ILE A 177 8.55 -14.08 -15.30
CA ILE A 177 9.79 -14.35 -16.05
C ILE A 177 11.08 -14.08 -15.26
N ASP A 178 11.00 -13.42 -14.11
CA ASP A 178 12.14 -13.03 -13.27
C ASP A 178 11.86 -13.43 -11.81
N HIS A 179 12.52 -14.50 -11.35
CA HIS A 179 12.11 -15.24 -10.16
C HIS A 179 13.26 -15.94 -9.40
N ALA A 180 14.49 -15.45 -9.55
CA ALA A 180 15.60 -15.97 -8.74
C ALA A 180 15.31 -15.80 -7.24
N ASP A 181 15.58 -16.86 -6.47
CA ASP A 181 15.61 -16.86 -5.00
C ASP A 181 14.33 -16.51 -4.21
N LEU A 182 13.15 -16.43 -4.87
CA LEU A 182 11.87 -16.12 -4.20
C LEU A 182 11.54 -17.01 -3.00
N ALA A 183 11.95 -18.29 -3.02
CA ALA A 183 11.68 -19.22 -1.92
C ALA A 183 12.52 -18.91 -0.67
N ALA A 184 13.78 -18.53 -0.86
CA ALA A 184 14.67 -18.17 0.24
C ALA A 184 14.24 -16.85 0.88
N GLU A 185 13.82 -15.88 0.06
CA GLU A 185 13.29 -14.60 0.50
C GLU A 185 11.97 -14.75 1.29
N ALA A 186 11.05 -15.59 0.82
CA ALA A 186 9.81 -15.85 1.54
C ALA A 186 10.07 -16.48 2.93
N ALA A 187 11.03 -17.41 3.01
CA ALA A 187 11.43 -18.03 4.27
C ALA A 187 12.10 -17.03 5.24
N PHE A 188 12.86 -16.07 4.71
CA PHE A 188 13.46 -14.98 5.48
C PHE A 188 12.38 -14.13 6.17
N HIS A 189 11.38 -13.64 5.44
CA HIS A 189 10.31 -12.82 6.00
C HIS A 189 9.42 -13.59 6.99
N LEU A 190 9.13 -14.88 6.74
CA LEU A 190 8.39 -15.70 7.71
C LEU A 190 9.15 -15.88 9.03
N ARG A 191 10.48 -15.98 8.98
CA ARG A 191 11.31 -16.05 10.19
C ARG A 191 11.21 -14.74 10.96
N ILE A 192 11.39 -13.61 10.29
CA ILE A 192 11.26 -12.29 10.92
C ILE A 192 9.86 -12.11 11.52
N ALA A 193 8.79 -12.46 10.79
CA ALA A 193 7.43 -12.37 11.30
C ALA A 193 7.20 -13.20 12.60
N GLY A 194 7.92 -14.32 12.75
CA GLY A 194 7.89 -15.14 13.96
C GLY A 194 8.50 -14.45 15.19
N ASP A 195 9.43 -13.52 14.99
CA ASP A 195 10.09 -12.77 16.06
C ASP A 195 9.20 -11.65 16.65
N TYR A 196 8.07 -11.34 16.00
CA TYR A 196 7.09 -10.33 16.43
C TYR A 196 5.81 -10.94 17.03
N ARG A 197 5.83 -12.22 17.43
CA ARG A 197 4.69 -12.93 18.06
C ARG A 197 4.69 -12.85 19.57
#